data_AF-A5L8Y6-F1
#
_entry.id   AF-A5L8Y6-F1
#
_cell.length_a   1.000
_cell.length_b   1.000
_cell.length_c   1.000
_cell.angle_alpha   90.00
_cell.angle_beta   90.00
_cell.angle_gamma   90.00
#
_symmetry.space_group_name_H-M   'P 1'
#
loop_
_entity.id
_entity.type
_entity.pdbx_description
1 polymer ?
#
loop_
_entity_poly.entity_id
_entity_poly.type
_entity_poly.pdbx_seq_one_letter_code
_entity_poly.pdbx_strand_id
1 'polypeptide(L)'
;MAIVKCKPTSPGRRHVVKVVNADLHKGKPYAPLLEKNSKNGGRNNNGRITVRHIGGGHKHHYRVIDFKRTKDGIPAKVERLEYDPNRSANIALVLYA
;
A
#
# COMPACT_ATOMS: atom_id res chain seq x y z
N MET A 1 6.93 -2.11 -14.67
CA MET A 1 7.63 -1.42 -13.56
C MET A 1 9.08 -1.18 -13.96
N ALA A 2 9.57 0.05 -13.84
CA ALA A 2 10.96 0.36 -14.15
C ALA A 2 11.79 0.39 -12.86
N ILE A 3 12.95 -0.27 -12.87
CA ILE A 3 13.92 -0.21 -11.77
C ILE A 3 14.93 0.88 -12.11
N VAL A 4 15.03 1.90 -11.26
CA VAL A 4 15.88 3.08 -11.53
C VAL A 4 16.90 3.24 -10.41
N LYS A 5 18.19 3.21 -10.77
CA LYS A 5 19.28 3.55 -9.85
C LYS A 5 19.33 5.05 -9.62
N CYS A 6 19.46 5.48 -8.37
CA CYS A 6 19.60 6.90 -8.07
C CYS A 6 21.02 7.40 -8.36
N LYS A 7 21.15 8.67 -8.79
CA LYS A 7 22.46 9.33 -8.90
C LYS A 7 23.12 9.44 -7.50
N PRO A 8 24.44 9.24 -7.39
CA PRO A 8 25.15 9.23 -6.11
C PRO A 8 25.45 10.65 -5.61
N THR A 9 24.42 11.47 -5.41
CA THR A 9 24.56 12.86 -4.92
C THR A 9 24.90 12.94 -3.43
N SER A 10 24.72 11.85 -2.68
CA SER A 10 25.12 11.70 -1.28
C SER A 10 25.41 10.23 -0.94
N PRO A 11 26.18 9.93 0.12
CA PRO A 11 26.48 8.55 0.51
C PRO A 11 25.22 7.71 0.75
N GLY A 12 24.20 8.27 1.42
CA GLY A 12 22.93 7.59 1.67
C GLY A 12 22.11 7.29 0.41
N ARG A 13 22.31 8.04 -0.69
CA ARG A 13 21.58 7.85 -1.95
C ARG A 13 22.29 6.90 -2.93
N ARG A 14 23.62 6.74 -2.79
CA ARG A 14 24.49 5.97 -3.71
C ARG A 14 23.96 4.58 -4.02
N HIS A 15 23.47 3.86 -3.00
CA HIS A 15 23.02 2.48 -3.19
C HIS A 15 21.52 2.36 -3.46
N VAL A 16 20.74 3.44 -3.34
CA VAL A 16 19.29 3.42 -3.49
C VAL A 16 18.88 3.05 -4.91
N VAL A 17 18.02 2.03 -4.99
CA VAL A 17 17.32 1.60 -6.20
C VAL A 17 15.83 1.79 -5.94
N LYS A 18 15.15 2.53 -6.81
CA LYS A 18 13.71 2.75 -6.69
C LYS A 18 12.95 1.97 -7.75
N VAL A 19 11.79 1.45 -7.38
CA VAL A 19 10.80 0.91 -8.31
C VAL A 19 9.85 2.04 -8.68
N VAL A 20 9.79 2.38 -9.97
CA VAL A 20 8.92 3.44 -10.49
C VAL A 20 7.84 2.79 -11.34
N ASN A 21 6.59 3.07 -10.99
CA ASN A 21 5.42 2.67 -11.77
C ASN A 21 4.70 3.94 -12.26
N ALA A 22 4.73 4.18 -13.57
CA ALA A 22 4.15 5.37 -14.18
C ALA A 22 2.61 5.30 -14.25
N ASP A 23 2.05 4.09 -14.25
CA ASP A 23 0.62 3.84 -14.45
C ASP A 23 -0.19 3.95 -13.15
N LEU A 24 0.46 4.21 -12.02
CA LEU A 24 -0.22 4.36 -10.74
C LEU A 24 -0.89 5.73 -10.63
N HIS A 25 -2.09 5.72 -10.06
CA HIS A 25 -2.83 6.91 -9.75
C HIS A 25 -2.04 7.82 -8.80
N LYS A 26 -1.91 9.10 -9.18
CA LYS A 26 -1.16 10.11 -8.43
C LYS A 26 -1.99 10.82 -7.36
N GLY A 27 -3.31 10.66 -7.40
CA GLY A 27 -4.25 11.32 -6.49
C GLY A 27 -4.48 10.57 -5.18
N LYS A 28 -5.52 11.00 -4.46
CA LYS A 28 -5.95 10.36 -3.21
C LYS A 28 -6.63 9.02 -3.50
N PRO A 29 -6.52 8.03 -2.60
CA PRO A 29 -7.27 6.79 -2.71
C PRO A 29 -8.78 7.03 -2.59
N TYR A 30 -9.57 6.07 -3.06
CA TYR A 30 -11.03 6.13 -2.99
C TYR A 30 -11.53 6.10 -1.53
N ALA A 31 -12.05 7.24 -1.06
CA ALA A 31 -12.36 7.47 0.36
C ALA A 31 -13.31 6.45 1.00
N PRO A 32 -14.38 5.96 0.32
CA PRO A 32 -15.29 4.98 0.91
C PRO A 32 -14.66 3.62 1.25
N LEU A 33 -13.51 3.27 0.65
CA LEU A 33 -12.80 2.01 0.91
C LEU A 33 -11.57 2.21 1.80
N LEU A 34 -11.55 3.28 2.61
CA LEU A 34 -10.49 3.57 3.56
C LEU A 34 -10.94 3.34 5.00
N GLU A 35 -10.05 2.71 5.77
CA GLU A 35 -10.21 2.54 7.21
C GLU A 35 -9.00 3.08 7.97
N LYS A 36 -9.22 3.41 9.25
CA LYS A 36 -8.15 3.81 10.16
C LYS A 36 -7.32 2.58 10.53
N ASN A 37 -6.03 2.61 10.24
CA ASN A 37 -5.08 1.59 10.68
C ASN A 37 -4.16 2.15 11.78
N SER A 38 -4.43 1.84 13.05
CA SER A 38 -3.56 2.24 14.16
C SER A 38 -2.42 1.24 14.35
N LYS A 39 -1.19 1.74 14.48
CA LYS A 39 -0.02 0.90 14.72
C LYS A 39 0.01 0.42 16.16
N ASN A 40 0.30 -0.86 16.35
CA ASN A 40 0.49 -1.47 17.67
C ASN A 40 1.92 -1.37 18.21
N GLY A 41 2.91 -1.01 17.35
CA GLY A 41 4.32 -0.93 17.75
C GLY A 41 4.90 -2.27 18.24
N GLY A 42 4.40 -3.39 17.71
CA GLY A 42 4.85 -4.73 18.13
C GLY A 42 4.36 -5.17 19.52
N ARG A 43 3.41 -4.43 20.11
CA ARG A 43 2.82 -4.74 21.43
C ARG A 43 1.49 -5.48 21.32
N ASN A 44 1.21 -6.33 22.30
CA ASN A 44 -0.08 -7.01 22.46
C ASN A 44 -1.06 -6.23 23.36
N ASN A 45 -2.22 -6.84 23.65
CA ASN A 45 -3.26 -6.28 24.53
C ASN A 45 -2.80 -6.03 25.98
N ASN A 46 -1.78 -6.73 26.46
CA ASN A 46 -1.16 -6.50 27.77
C ASN A 46 -0.09 -5.39 27.74
N GLY A 47 0.10 -4.72 26.61
CA GLY A 47 1.11 -3.67 26.42
C GLY A 47 2.55 -4.18 26.31
N ARG A 48 2.77 -5.50 26.29
CA ARG A 48 4.10 -6.11 26.22
C ARG A 48 4.55 -6.22 24.78
N ILE A 49 5.83 -5.96 24.52
CA ILE A 49 6.44 -6.19 23.19
C ILE A 49 6.48 -7.70 22.96
N THR A 50 5.69 -8.17 22.00
CA THR A 50 5.70 -9.58 21.57
C THR A 50 6.46 -9.76 20.26
N VAL A 51 6.60 -8.70 19.46
CA VAL A 51 7.38 -8.69 18.23
C VAL A 51 8.37 -7.53 18.24
N ARG A 52 9.67 -7.84 18.16
CA ARG A 52 10.75 -6.84 18.14
C ARG A 52 10.87 -6.14 16.79
N HIS A 53 11.56 -5.00 16.77
CA HIS A 53 11.84 -4.19 15.58
C HIS A 53 10.60 -3.64 14.84
N ILE A 54 9.45 -3.56 15.52
CA ILE A 54 8.23 -2.92 14.99
C ILE A 54 7.97 -1.62 15.76
N GLY A 55 7.99 -0.49 15.05
CA GLY A 55 7.73 0.82 15.66
C GLY A 55 8.04 1.96 14.68
N GLY A 56 7.44 3.13 14.90
CA GLY A 56 7.62 4.30 14.02
C GLY A 56 6.99 4.12 12.63
N GLY A 57 7.66 4.65 11.60
CA GLY A 57 7.22 4.64 10.19
C GLY A 57 6.04 5.57 9.90
N HIS A 58 5.81 5.87 8.62
CA HIS A 58 4.73 6.77 8.18
C HIS A 58 3.33 6.22 8.51
N LYS A 59 2.36 7.09 8.78
CA LYS A 59 0.96 6.69 9.04
C LYS A 59 0.32 6.16 7.76
N HIS A 60 -0.45 5.08 7.86
CA HIS A 60 -1.13 4.48 6.71
C HIS A 60 -2.62 4.35 6.99
N HIS A 61 -3.44 4.51 5.95
CA HIS A 61 -4.84 4.11 5.96
C HIS A 61 -4.92 2.69 5.41
N TYR A 62 -5.74 1.85 6.03
CA TYR A 62 -6.03 0.53 5.48
C TYR A 62 -6.95 0.67 4.28
N ARG A 63 -6.69 -0.11 3.23
CA ARG A 63 -7.56 -0.19 2.06
C ARG A 63 -8.33 -1.49 2.14
N VAL A 64 -9.65 -1.38 2.18
CA VAL A 64 -10.54 -2.55 2.23
C VAL A 64 -10.46 -3.26 0.88
N ILE A 65 -9.88 -4.45 0.87
CA ILE A 65 -9.71 -5.25 -0.34
C ILE A 65 -10.67 -6.43 -0.33
N ASP A 66 -11.33 -6.62 -1.46
CA ASP A 66 -12.15 -7.78 -1.72
C ASP A 66 -11.28 -8.99 -2.07
N PHE A 67 -10.96 -9.79 -1.05
CA PHE A 67 -10.25 -11.05 -1.23
C PHE A 67 -11.17 -12.21 -1.62
N LYS A 68 -12.49 -12.07 -1.44
CA LYS A 68 -13.45 -13.17 -1.66
C LYS A 68 -14.02 -13.18 -3.07
N ARG A 69 -14.21 -12.00 -3.68
CA ARG A 69 -14.77 -11.84 -5.04
C ARG A 69 -16.07 -12.61 -5.25
N THR A 70 -17.06 -12.37 -4.39
CA THR A 70 -18.34 -13.11 -4.38
C THR A 70 -19.36 -12.63 -5.41
N LYS A 71 -19.02 -11.65 -6.25
CA LYS A 71 -19.92 -11.05 -7.25
C LYS A 71 -19.84 -11.82 -8.57
N ASP A 72 -20.23 -13.08 -8.53
CA ASP A 72 -20.17 -13.96 -9.69
C ASP A 72 -21.13 -13.51 -10.79
N GLY A 73 -20.68 -13.58 -12.05
CA GLY A 73 -21.48 -13.19 -13.21
C GLY A 73 -21.66 -11.69 -13.42
N ILE A 74 -21.20 -10.83 -12.50
CA ILE A 74 -21.29 -9.37 -12.63
C ILE A 74 -19.98 -8.84 -13.22
N PRO A 75 -19.97 -8.29 -14.46
CA PRO A 75 -18.77 -7.72 -15.04
C PRO A 75 -18.34 -6.47 -14.25
N ALA A 76 -17.03 -6.21 -14.22
CA ALA A 76 -16.47 -5.02 -13.62
C ALA A 76 -15.44 -4.38 -14.56
N LYS A 77 -15.42 -3.05 -14.59
CA LYS A 77 -14.41 -2.26 -15.30
C LYS A 77 -13.30 -1.87 -14.32
N VAL A 78 -12.05 -2.08 -14.72
CA VAL A 78 -10.90 -1.53 -13.99
C VAL A 78 -10.85 -0.02 -14.25
N GLU A 79 -11.04 0.79 -13.22
CA GLU A 79 -10.97 2.24 -13.34
C GLU A 79 -9.53 2.74 -13.33
N ARG A 80 -8.73 2.28 -12.36
CA ARG A 80 -7.34 2.70 -12.18
C ARG A 80 -6.56 1.76 -11.28
N LEU A 81 -5.24 1.84 -11.37
CA LEU A 81 -4.30 1.16 -10.49
C LEU A 81 -3.79 2.13 -9.41
N GLU A 82 -3.73 1.68 -8.16
CA GLU A 82 -3.27 2.50 -7.02
C GLU A 82 -2.15 1.80 -6.23
N TYR A 83 -1.20 2.60 -5.71
CA TYR A 83 -0.17 2.12 -4.79
C TYR A 83 -0.76 1.90 -3.39
N ASP A 84 -0.74 0.69 -2.81
CA ASP A 84 -1.22 0.45 -1.44
C ASP A 84 -0.04 0.35 -0.45
N PRO A 85 0.06 1.24 0.57
CA PRO A 85 1.15 1.19 1.54
C PRO A 85 1.09 0.01 2.52
N ASN A 86 -0.01 -0.74 2.59
CA ASN A 86 -0.17 -1.85 3.52
C ASN A 86 0.33 -3.18 2.98
N ARG A 87 0.79 -3.24 1.71
CA ARG A 87 1.27 -4.46 1.06
C ARG A 87 2.28 -4.15 -0.04
N SER A 88 2.94 -5.17 -0.57
CA SER A 88 3.89 -5.02 -1.69
C SER A 88 3.21 -4.88 -3.05
N ALA A 89 2.05 -5.52 -3.24
CA ALA A 89 1.30 -5.50 -4.50
C ALA A 89 0.54 -4.17 -4.70
N ASN A 90 0.42 -3.75 -5.96
CA ASN A 90 -0.52 -2.68 -6.32
C ASN A 90 -1.96 -3.22 -6.25
N ILE A 91 -2.93 -2.32 -6.14
CA ILE A 91 -4.36 -2.66 -6.17
C ILE A 91 -5.03 -2.04 -7.38
N ALA A 92 -6.13 -2.64 -7.81
CA ALA A 92 -6.99 -2.12 -8.86
C ALA A 92 -8.32 -1.67 -8.24
N LEU A 93 -8.73 -0.44 -8.52
CA LEU A 93 -10.09 -0.01 -8.25
C LEU A 93 -10.98 -0.49 -9.39
N VAL A 94 -12.03 -1.23 -9.05
CA VAL A 94 -12.97 -1.78 -10.02
C VAL A 94 -14.36 -1.23 -9.77
N LEU A 95 -15.05 -0.88 -10.86
CA LEU A 95 -16.45 -0.48 -10.88
C LEU A 95 -17.25 -1.65 -11.44
N TYR A 96 -18.11 -2.24 -10.62
CA TYR A 96 -19.07 -3.25 -11.06
C TYR A 96 -20.20 -2.59 -11.87
N ALA A 97 -20.77 -3.36 -12.81
CA ALA A 97 -21.96 -2.96 -13.58
C ALA A 97 -23.22 -2.88 -12.72
#